data_AF-A0A1L9P0V2-F1
#
_entry.id   AF-A0A1L9P0V2-F1
#
_cell.length_a   1.000
_cell.length_b   1.000
_cell.length_c   1.000
_cell.angle_alpha   90.00
_cell.angle_beta   90.00
_cell.angle_gamma   90.00
#
_symmetry.space_group_name_H-M   'P 1'
#
loop_
_entity.id
_entity.type
_entity.pdbx_description
1 polymer ?
#
loop_
_entity_poly.entity_id
_entity_poly.type
_entity_poly.pdbx_seq_one_letter_code
_entity_poly.pdbx_strand_id
1 'polypeptide(L)' 'MKHCITPLALAAALSLLASAALADCTAVYKAKQDNPLRLEHSSLTVAGPCTVAAAEDKVKAQLAARGWTLLKVLSVSEN' A
#
# COMPACT_ATOMS: atom_id res chain seq x y z
N MET A 1 17.83 54.03 -21.61
CA MET A 1 16.53 53.77 -20.96
C MET A 1 15.93 52.52 -21.54
N LYS A 2 15.71 51.48 -20.71
CA LYS A 2 14.74 50.37 -20.91
C LYS A 2 15.07 49.47 -22.12
N HIS A 3 15.37 48.18 -22.00
CA HIS A 3 14.49 47.15 -21.45
C HIS A 3 15.33 45.94 -20.97
N CYS A 4 15.54 45.87 -19.65
CA CYS A 4 15.97 44.69 -18.91
C CYS A 4 14.75 43.82 -18.61
N ILE A 5 14.37 42.91 -19.49
CA ILE A 5 13.31 41.91 -19.27
C ILE A 5 13.50 40.88 -20.39
N THR A 6 13.77 39.58 -20.23
CA THR A 6 13.73 38.70 -19.06
C THR A 6 14.17 37.32 -19.59
N PRO A 7 15.36 36.77 -19.27
CA PRO A 7 15.65 35.36 -19.54
C PRO A 7 15.06 34.49 -18.40
N LEU A 8 13.83 34.81 -17.96
CA LEU A 8 13.14 34.13 -16.86
C LEU A 8 12.08 33.14 -17.38
N ALA A 9 11.95 33.00 -18.70
CA ALA A 9 10.92 32.15 -19.31
C ALA A 9 11.34 30.67 -19.46
N LEU A 10 12.62 30.32 -19.23
CA LEU A 10 13.13 28.96 -19.49
C LEU A 10 13.31 28.08 -18.24
N ALA A 11 12.87 28.53 -17.06
CA ALA A 11 13.01 27.79 -15.79
C ALA A 11 11.68 27.17 -15.29
N ALA A 12 10.56 27.38 -15.97
CA ALA A 12 9.24 27.00 -15.48
C ALA A 12 8.73 25.61 -15.92
N ALA A 13 9.52 24.83 -16.69
CA ALA A 13 9.06 23.58 -17.29
C ALA A 13 9.33 22.31 -16.45
N LEU A 14 9.81 22.43 -15.21
CA LEU A 14 10.19 21.27 -14.37
C LEU A 14 9.22 20.94 -13.23
N SER A 15 8.06 21.60 -13.15
CA SER A 15 7.04 21.28 -12.15
C SER A 15 6.05 20.26 -12.73
N LEU A 16 5.62 19.32 -11.89
CA LEU A 16 4.57 18.32 -12.12
C LEU A 16 4.97 16.96 -12.72
N LEU A 17 6.01 16.33 -12.16
CA LEU A 17 5.93 14.88 -11.93
C LEU A 17 5.16 14.65 -10.62
N ALA A 18 3.84 14.80 -10.68
CA ALA A 18 2.98 14.30 -9.61
C ALA A 18 2.98 12.77 -9.70
N SER A 19 3.92 12.14 -9.01
CA SER A 19 3.88 10.69 -8.78
C SER A 19 2.58 10.41 -8.04
N ALA A 20 1.61 9.79 -8.71
CA ALA A 20 0.50 9.14 -8.06
C ALA A 20 1.10 8.05 -7.17
N ALA A 21 1.29 8.35 -5.89
CA ALA A 21 1.64 7.36 -4.91
C ALA A 21 0.49 6.34 -4.94
N LEU A 22 0.78 5.13 -5.42
CA LEU A 22 -0.13 4.01 -5.25
C LEU A 22 -0.26 3.86 -3.73
N ALA A 23 -1.40 4.25 -3.18
CA ALA A 23 -1.64 4.14 -1.74
C ALA A 23 -1.45 2.68 -1.34
N ASP A 24 -0.45 2.46 -0.49
CA ASP A 24 -0.15 1.14 0.04
C ASP A 24 -1.26 0.77 1.03
N CYS A 25 -2.07 -0.25 0.69
CA CYS A 25 -3.20 -0.63 1.52
C CYS A 25 -2.72 -1.50 2.68
N THR A 26 -2.89 -1.02 3.90
CA THR A 26 -2.54 -1.78 5.09
C THR A 26 -3.75 -2.56 5.58
N ALA A 27 -3.68 -3.89 5.54
CA ALA A 27 -4.72 -4.78 6.03
C ALA A 27 -4.32 -5.35 7.40
N VAL A 28 -5.17 -5.17 8.40
CA VAL A 28 -5.04 -5.80 9.73
C VAL A 28 -5.81 -7.12 9.71
N TYR A 29 -5.18 -8.22 10.13
CA TYR A 29 -5.76 -9.56 10.01
C TYR A 29 -5.39 -10.48 11.18
N LYS A 30 -6.17 -11.55 11.33
CA LYS A 30 -5.87 -12.68 12.20
C LYS A 30 -5.50 -13.90 11.37
N ALA A 31 -4.46 -14.60 11.75
CA ALA A 31 -4.01 -15.83 11.10
C ALA A 31 -3.75 -16.93 12.13
N LYS A 32 -3.77 -18.18 11.67
CA LYS A 32 -3.36 -19.35 12.44
C LYS A 32 -2.30 -20.16 11.70
N GLN A 33 -1.44 -20.85 12.44
CA GLN A 33 -0.60 -21.92 11.92
C GLN A 33 -0.98 -23.19 12.66
N ASP A 34 -1.17 -24.29 11.94
CA ASP A 34 -1.54 -25.57 12.53
C ASP A 34 -0.28 -26.43 12.71
N ASN A 35 -0.22 -27.21 13.81
CA ASN A 35 0.84 -28.18 14.13
C ASN A 35 2.29 -27.62 14.17
N PRO A 36 2.70 -26.92 15.25
CA PRO A 36 1.94 -26.60 16.46
C PRO A 36 0.94 -25.46 16.23
N LEU A 37 -0.17 -25.47 16.97
CA LEU A 37 -1.19 -24.43 16.86
C LEU A 37 -0.63 -23.08 17.34
N ARG A 38 -0.58 -22.08 16.45
CA ARG A 38 -0.19 -20.70 16.76
C ARG A 38 -1.21 -19.74 16.19
N LEU A 39 -1.43 -18.63 16.90
CA LEU A 39 -2.31 -17.55 16.46
C LEU A 39 -1.49 -16.27 16.36
N GLU A 40 -1.76 -15.48 15.33
CA GLU A 40 -1.12 -14.18 15.11
C GLU A 40 -2.17 -13.14 14.73
N HIS A 41 -1.96 -11.92 15.23
CA HIS A 41 -2.71 -10.73 14.85
C HIS A 41 -1.69 -9.67 14.44
N SER A 42 -1.65 -9.37 13.15
CA SER A 42 -0.65 -8.49 12.56
C SER A 42 -1.27 -7.67 11.43
N SER A 43 -0.46 -6.77 10.84
CA SER A 43 -0.82 -6.03 9.63
C SER A 43 0.10 -6.41 8.47
N LEU A 44 -0.42 -6.32 7.25
CA LEU A 44 0.33 -6.53 6.04
C LEU A 44 -0.07 -5.46 5.03
N THR A 45 0.94 -4.82 4.46
CA THR A 45 0.76 -3.89 3.34
C THR A 45 0.63 -4.68 2.04
N VAL A 46 -0.43 -4.41 1.30
CA VAL A 46 -0.73 -5.05 0.02
C VAL A 46 -0.99 -3.99 -1.05
N ALA A 47 -0.45 -4.23 -2.24
CA ALA A 47 -0.71 -3.38 -3.39
C ALA A 47 -2.09 -3.70 -3.99
N GLY A 48 -2.80 -2.64 -4.41
CA GLY A 48 -4.09 -2.73 -5.08
C GLY A 48 -5.17 -1.87 -4.41
N PRO A 49 -6.44 -2.04 -4.81
CA PRO A 49 -7.53 -1.25 -4.25
C PRO A 49 -7.69 -1.56 -2.76
N CYS A 50 -7.81 -0.52 -1.92
CA CYS A 50 -7.89 -0.68 -0.48
C CYS A 50 -9.31 -1.04 0.00
N THR A 51 -9.70 -2.26 -0.35
CA THR A 51 -10.97 -2.87 0.06
C THR A 51 -10.68 -4.19 0.74
N VAL A 52 -11.52 -4.57 1.71
CA VAL A 52 -11.36 -5.83 2.47
C VAL A 52 -11.29 -7.04 1.53
N ALA A 53 -12.17 -7.08 0.51
CA ALA A 53 -12.20 -8.17 -0.46
C ALA A 53 -10.90 -8.28 -1.27
N ALA A 54 -10.39 -7.16 -1.79
CA ALA A 54 -9.15 -7.16 -2.56
C ALA A 54 -7.92 -7.50 -1.69
N ALA A 55 -7.93 -7.05 -0.43
CA ALA A 55 -6.86 -7.37 0.51
C ALA A 55 -6.88 -8.84 0.94
N GLU A 56 -8.05 -9.47 1.07
CA GLU A 56 -8.19 -10.84 1.56
C GLU A 56 -7.40 -11.85 0.73
N ASP A 57 -7.57 -11.86 -0.60
CA ASP A 57 -6.85 -12.78 -1.49
C ASP A 57 -5.33 -12.56 -1.42
N LYS A 58 -4.88 -11.31 -1.36
CA LYS A 58 -3.45 -10.95 -1.28
C LYS A 58 -2.83 -11.37 0.04
N VAL A 59 -3.49 -11.05 1.15
CA VAL A 59 -3.07 -11.42 2.50
C VAL A 59 -3.07 -12.95 2.63
N LYS A 60 -4.10 -13.64 2.14
CA LYS A 60 -4.18 -15.10 2.16
C LYS A 60 -3.03 -15.75 1.39
N ALA A 61 -2.72 -15.26 0.19
CA ALA A 61 -1.60 -15.77 -0.60
C ALA A 61 -0.25 -15.58 0.10
N GLN A 62 -0.02 -14.39 0.67
CA GLN A 62 1.21 -14.07 1.42
C GLN A 62 1.37 -14.91 2.69
N LEU A 63 0.27 -15.13 3.43
CA LEU A 63 0.27 -15.97 4.63
C LEU A 63 0.49 -17.44 4.29
N ALA A 64 -0.17 -17.94 3.25
CA ALA A 64 -0.01 -19.33 2.82
C ALA A 64 1.44 -19.65 2.45
N ALA A 65 2.15 -18.71 1.80
CA ALA A 65 3.58 -18.84 1.51
C ALA A 65 4.47 -18.96 2.76
N ARG A 66 3.98 -18.51 3.92
CA ARG A 66 4.66 -18.59 5.23
C ARG A 66 4.12 -19.72 6.11
N GLY A 67 3.24 -20.58 5.59
CA GLY A 67 2.60 -21.64 6.35
C GLY A 67 1.55 -21.14 7.35
N TRP A 68 1.01 -19.94 7.13
CA TRP A 68 -0.09 -19.37 7.91
C TRP A 68 -1.40 -19.44 7.12
N THR A 69 -2.49 -19.71 7.81
CA THR A 69 -3.86 -19.70 7.30
C THR A 69 -4.56 -18.43 7.78
N LEU A 70 -5.04 -17.63 6.84
CA LEU A 70 -5.85 -16.45 7.15
C LEU A 70 -7.17 -16.88 7.82
N LEU A 71 -7.48 -16.29 8.98
CA LEU A 71 -8.75 -16.47 9.65
C LEU A 71 -9.75 -15.38 9.27
N LYS A 72 -9.31 -14.12 9.33
CA LYS A 72 -10.16 -12.95 9.03
C LYS A 72 -9.33 -11.69 8.80
N VAL A 73 -9.71 -10.90 7.81
CA VAL A 73 -9.30 -9.49 7.71
C VAL A 73 -10.24 -8.64 8.58
N LEU A 74 -9.67 -7.84 9.47
CA LEU A 74 -10.42 -7.03 10.44
C LEU A 74 -10.69 -5.63 9.89
N SER A 75 -9.68 -5.01 9.29
CA SER A 75 -9.76 -3.66 8.74
C SER A 75 -8.73 -3.47 7.64
N VAL A 76 -9.00 -2.51 6.76
CA VAL A 76 -8.07 -2.03 5.75
C VAL A 76 -7.99 -0.52 5.87
N SER A 77 -6.80 0.04 5.72
CA SER A 77 -6.55 1.47 5.77
C SER A 77 -5.59 1.87 4.67
N GLU A 78 -5.92 2.96 3.98
CA GLU A 78 -5.01 3.63 3.06
C GLU A 78 -4.01 4.43 3.90
N ASN A 79 -2.71 4.24 3.64
CA ASN A 79 -1.64 4.99 4.31
C ASN A 79 -1.21 6.21 3.50
#